data_AF-A0A7X8ZFA8-F1
#
_entry.id   AF-A0A7X8ZFA8-F1
#
_cell.length_a   1.000
_cell.length_b   1.000
_cell.length_c   1.000
_cell.angle_alpha   90.00
_cell.angle_beta   90.00
_cell.angle_gamma   90.00
#
_symmetry.space_group_name_H-M   'P 1'
#
loop_
_entity.id
_entity.type
_entity.pdbx_description
1 polymer ?
#
loop_
_entity_poly.entity_id
_entity_poly.type
_entity_poly.pdbx_seq_one_letter_code
_entity_poly.pdbx_strand_id
1 'polypeptide(L)'
;ARRNILTEALTDGGLKVHDSHGTYFVVADIGDRDGAEFCFDLIDRAGVAAIPVQAFVDSPAQWSSKVRFAFCKQEDTMSAAAERLRAAGNL
;
A
#
# COMPACT_ATOMS: atom_id res chain seq x y z
N ALA A 1 -6.55 -7.23 -13.79
CA ALA A 1 -5.28 -6.61 -14.24
C ALA A 1 -4.73 -5.64 -13.19
N ARG A 2 -5.18 -4.37 -13.13
CA ARG A 2 -4.60 -3.32 -12.24
C ARG A 2 -4.49 -3.69 -10.75
N ARG A 3 -5.50 -4.35 -10.18
CA ARG A 3 -5.43 -4.88 -8.79
C ARG A 3 -4.22 -5.80 -8.60
N ASN A 4 -4.07 -6.78 -9.49
CA ASN A 4 -3.02 -7.80 -9.40
C ASN A 4 -1.63 -7.16 -9.53
N ILE A 5 -1.44 -6.22 -10.47
CA ILE A 5 -0.17 -5.46 -10.62
C ILE A 5 0.27 -4.85 -9.29
N LEU A 6 -0.66 -4.18 -8.59
CA LEU A 6 -0.38 -3.55 -7.31
C LEU A 6 -0.16 -4.58 -6.19
N THR A 7 -1.04 -5.58 -6.08
CA THR A 7 -0.96 -6.62 -5.04
C THR A 7 0.34 -7.41 -5.14
N GLU A 8 0.75 -7.79 -6.35
CA GLU A 8 2.01 -8.50 -6.59
C GLU A 8 3.20 -7.61 -6.22
N ALA A 9 3.24 -6.35 -6.66
CA ALA A 9 4.34 -5.45 -6.33
C ALA A 9 4.49 -5.19 -4.82
N LEU A 10 3.38 -5.02 -4.09
CA LEU A 10 3.39 -4.86 -2.63
C LEU A 10 3.86 -6.14 -1.93
N THR A 11 3.43 -7.31 -2.42
CA THR A 11 3.83 -8.62 -1.89
C THR A 11 5.32 -8.88 -2.12
N ASP A 12 5.82 -8.55 -3.30
CA ASP A 12 7.24 -8.69 -3.63
C ASP A 12 8.12 -7.70 -2.84
N GLY A 13 7.55 -6.56 -2.43
CA GLY A 13 8.13 -5.66 -1.44
C GLY A 13 8.07 -6.17 0.01
N GLY A 14 7.55 -7.37 0.26
CA GLY A 14 7.51 -7.99 1.59
C GLY A 14 6.28 -7.65 2.44
N LEU A 15 5.31 -6.91 1.90
CA LEU A 15 4.08 -6.59 2.63
C LEU A 15 3.06 -7.73 2.53
N LYS A 16 2.32 -7.95 3.62
CA LYS A 16 1.18 -8.87 3.59
C LYS A 16 -0.04 -8.12 3.05
N VAL A 17 -0.50 -8.48 1.84
CA VAL A 17 -1.67 -7.86 1.21
C VAL A 17 -2.93 -8.66 1.51
N HIS A 18 -4.00 -7.98 1.93
CA HIS A 18 -5.31 -8.58 2.14
C HIS A 18 -6.09 -8.66 0.83
N ASP A 19 -6.86 -9.75 0.67
CA ASP A 19 -7.70 -9.96 -0.51
C ASP A 19 -8.76 -8.86 -0.64
N SER A 20 -8.96 -8.41 -1.88
CA SER A 20 -9.96 -7.39 -2.23
C SER A 20 -10.98 -7.93 -3.22
N HIS A 21 -12.18 -8.22 -2.69
CA HIS A 21 -13.32 -8.78 -3.41
C HIS A 21 -14.20 -7.72 -4.10
N GLY A 22 -13.91 -6.43 -3.93
CA GLY A 22 -14.67 -5.34 -4.52
C GLY A 22 -14.00 -3.98 -4.33
N THR A 23 -14.60 -2.93 -4.90
CA THR A 23 -14.06 -1.55 -4.95
C THR A 23 -12.75 -1.43 -5.75
N TYR A 24 -12.08 -0.30 -5.61
CA TYR A 24 -10.79 -0.01 -6.24
C TYR A 24 -9.63 0.14 -5.23
N PHE A 25 -9.77 -0.45 -4.04
CA PHE A 25 -8.76 -0.42 -2.98
C PHE A 25 -8.22 -1.81 -2.61
N VAL A 26 -6.96 -1.85 -2.18
CA VAL A 26 -6.34 -2.97 -1.47
C VAL A 26 -5.75 -2.47 -0.14
N VAL A 27 -5.69 -3.34 0.86
CA VAL A 27 -5.07 -3.03 2.16
C VAL A 27 -3.87 -3.93 2.35
N ALA A 28 -2.73 -3.34 2.71
CA ALA A 28 -1.55 -4.05 3.14
C ALA A 28 -1.38 -3.93 4.67
N ASP A 29 -0.78 -4.96 5.25
CA ASP A 29 -0.38 -5.02 6.64
C ASP A 29 1.13 -4.79 6.73
N ILE A 30 1.53 -3.78 7.51
CA ILE A 30 2.93 -3.39 7.68
C ILE A 30 3.55 -3.97 8.96
N GLY A 31 2.87 -4.88 9.66
CA GLY A 31 3.37 -5.50 10.90
C GLY A 31 3.19 -4.60 12.11
N ASP A 32 4.25 -4.35 12.87
CA ASP A 32 4.18 -3.56 14.13
C ASP A 32 4.51 -2.07 13.93
N ARG A 33 4.64 -1.63 12.68
CA ARG A 33 4.97 -0.24 12.33
C ARG A 33 3.75 0.69 12.42
N ASP A 34 3.99 1.98 12.64
CA ASP A 34 2.94 3.00 12.52
C ASP A 34 2.64 3.33 11.05
N GLY A 35 1.36 3.28 10.70
CA GLY A 35 0.90 3.45 9.33
C GLY A 35 1.07 4.86 8.79
N ALA A 36 0.98 5.89 9.64
CA ALA A 36 1.17 7.27 9.20
C ALA A 36 2.65 7.52 8.87
N GLU A 37 3.55 7.13 9.77
CA GLU A 37 5.00 7.22 9.54
C GLU A 37 5.43 6.42 8.29
N PHE A 38 4.94 5.18 8.15
CA PHE A 38 5.19 4.36 6.98
C PHE A 38 4.72 5.02 5.67
N CYS A 39 3.54 5.66 5.66
CA CYS A 39 3.03 6.31 4.45
C CYS A 39 3.91 7.49 4.02
N PHE A 40 4.51 8.22 4.95
CA PHE A 40 5.46 9.29 4.62
C PHE A 40 6.80 8.72 4.13
N ASP A 41 7.37 7.73 4.84
CA ASP A 41 8.61 7.05 4.43
C ASP A 41 8.50 6.43 3.03
N LEU A 42 7.34 5.85 2.70
CA LEU A 42 7.08 5.26 1.39
C LEU A 42 7.12 6.29 0.26
N ILE A 43 6.68 7.53 0.51
CA ILE A 43 6.78 8.61 -0.48
C ILE A 43 8.25 8.93 -0.74
N ASP A 44 9.07 9.03 0.31
CA ASP A 44 10.48 9.37 0.17
C ASP A 44 11.29 8.24 -0.48
N ARG A 45 11.03 6.98 -0.10
CA ARG A 45 11.77 5.80 -0.60
C ARG A 45 11.34 5.35 -1.98
N ALA A 46 10.03 5.36 -2.25
CA ALA A 46 9.46 4.76 -3.45
C ALA A 46 8.73 5.77 -4.34
N GLY A 47 8.51 7.02 -3.90
CA GLY A 47 7.69 7.97 -4.66
C GLY A 47 6.24 7.49 -4.84
N VAL A 48 5.74 6.66 -3.91
CA VAL A 48 4.39 6.11 -3.93
C VAL A 48 3.65 6.54 -2.68
N ALA A 49 2.50 7.20 -2.88
CA ALA A 49 1.64 7.61 -1.77
C ALA A 49 0.61 6.52 -1.44
N ALA A 50 0.37 6.34 -0.14
CA ALA A 50 -0.66 5.48 0.41
C ALA A 50 -1.42 6.23 1.53
N ILE A 51 -2.49 5.63 2.04
CA ILE A 51 -3.28 6.25 3.11
C ILE A 51 -3.38 5.30 4.31
N PRO A 52 -3.05 5.73 5.54
CA PRO A 52 -3.21 4.90 6.72
C PRO A 52 -4.69 4.68 7.03
N VAL A 53 -5.09 3.45 7.31
CA VAL A 53 -6.49 3.11 7.62
C VAL A 53 -6.94 3.73 8.94
N GLN A 54 -6.00 3.95 9.87
CA GLN A 54 -6.25 4.58 11.16
C GLN A 54 -6.90 5.98 11.06
N ALA A 55 -6.80 6.65 9.91
CA ALA A 55 -7.46 7.93 9.66
C ALA A 55 -8.97 7.83 9.38
N PHE A 56 -9.53 6.62 9.22
CA PHE A 56 -10.94 6.38 8.87
C PHE A 56 -11.76 5.74 9.99
N VAL A 57 -11.20 5.59 11.19
CA VAL A 57 -11.80 4.81 12.29
C VAL A 57 -11.77 5.58 13.60
N ASP A 58 -12.75 5.34 14.47
CA ASP A 58 -12.82 5.98 15.79
C ASP A 58 -11.78 5.45 16.79
N SER A 59 -11.24 4.25 16.55
CA SER A 59 -10.20 3.61 17.38
C SER A 59 -8.90 3.39 16.60
N PRO A 60 -8.06 4.42 16.39
CA PRO A 60 -6.93 4.36 15.47
C PRO A 60 -5.89 3.29 15.81
N ALA A 61 -5.64 3.05 17.10
CA ALA A 61 -4.57 2.16 17.57
C ALA A 61 -4.71 0.71 17.08
N GLN A 62 -5.93 0.22 16.87
CA GLN A 62 -6.16 -1.16 16.37
C GLN A 62 -5.90 -1.31 14.87
N TRP A 63 -5.81 -0.18 14.16
CA TRP A 63 -5.69 -0.11 12.70
C TRP A 63 -4.38 0.54 12.25
N SER A 64 -3.44 0.76 13.19
CA SER A 64 -2.19 1.47 12.93
C SER A 64 -1.32 0.78 11.88
N SER A 65 -1.35 -0.54 11.83
CA SER A 65 -0.57 -1.32 10.87
C SER A 65 -1.24 -1.53 9.51
N LYS A 66 -2.39 -0.89 9.25
CA LYS A 66 -3.15 -1.11 8.03
C LYS A 66 -3.01 0.08 7.10
N VAL A 67 -2.54 -0.16 5.89
CA VAL A 67 -2.29 0.87 4.88
C VAL A 67 -3.08 0.56 3.62
N ARG A 68 -3.84 1.54 3.12
CA ARG A 68 -4.73 1.41 1.98
C ARG A 68 -4.12 2.05 0.73
N PHE A 69 -4.18 1.31 -0.38
CA PHE A 69 -3.76 1.75 -1.70
C PHE A 69 -4.92 1.70 -2.69
N ALA A 70 -4.95 2.64 -3.64
CA ALA A 70 -5.97 2.70 -4.69
C ALA A 70 -5.38 2.28 -6.04
N PHE A 71 -6.07 1.43 -6.79
CA PHE A 71 -5.65 0.96 -8.12
C PHE A 71 -6.52 1.47 -9.28
N CYS A 72 -7.37 2.47 -9.04
CA CYS A 72 -8.21 3.12 -10.05
C CYS A 72 -7.45 4.11 -10.96
N LYS A 73 -6.18 3.86 -11.27
CA LYS A 73 -5.32 4.75 -12.08
C LYS A 73 -5.10 4.18 -13.49
N GLN A 74 -4.48 4.98 -14.36
CA GLN A 74 -4.07 4.53 -15.70
C GLN A 74 -3.03 3.41 -15.60
N GLU A 75 -2.98 2.55 -16.61
CA GLU A 75 -2.08 1.39 -16.62
C GLU A 75 -0.61 1.80 -16.44
N ASP A 76 -0.15 2.83 -17.17
CA ASP A 76 1.21 3.36 -17.05
C ASP A 76 1.54 3.83 -15.62
N THR A 77 0.57 4.43 -14.92
CA THR A 77 0.74 4.82 -13.52
C THR A 77 0.88 3.60 -12.61
N MET A 78 0.10 2.55 -12.87
CA MET A 78 0.16 1.31 -12.10
C MET A 78 1.49 0.58 -12.31
N SER A 79 1.97 0.51 -13.56
CA SER A 79 3.26 -0.10 -13.90
C SER A 79 4.43 0.67 -13.27
N ALA A 80 4.45 2.00 -13.40
CA ALA A 80 5.48 2.83 -12.78
C ALA A 80 5.49 2.73 -11.25
N ALA A 81 4.32 2.65 -10.61
CA ALA A 81 4.23 2.43 -9.16
C ALA A 81 4.76 1.04 -8.78
N ALA A 82 4.41 -0.01 -9.53
CA ALA A 82 4.88 -1.36 -9.28
C ALA A 82 6.41 -1.48 -9.38
N GLU A 83 7.02 -0.88 -10.40
CA GLU A 83 8.47 -0.84 -10.57
C GLU A 83 9.16 -0.15 -9.39
N ARG A 84 8.65 1.00 -8.95
CA ARG A 84 9.20 1.74 -7.81
C ARG A 84 9.09 0.97 -6.49
N LEU A 85 7.93 0.34 -6.24
CA LEU A 85 7.73 -0.49 -5.05
C LEU A 85 8.71 -1.67 -5.01
N ARG A 86 8.95 -2.33 -6.14
CA ARG A 86 9.92 -3.42 -6.26
C ARG A 86 11.36 -2.92 -6.07
N ALA A 87 11.69 -1.77 -6.62
CA ALA A 87 13.02 -1.16 -6.49
C ALA A 87 13.33 -0.70 -5.06
N ALA A 88 12.32 -0.30 -4.29
CA ALA A 88 12.46 0.13 -2.89
C ALA A 88 12.85 -1.01 -1.92
N GLY A 89 12.80 -2.27 -2.37
CA GLY A 89 13.23 -3.44 -1.62
C GLY A 89 12.26 -3.81 -0.50
N ASN A 90 12.80 -4.26 0.64
CA ASN A 90 12.02 -4.67 1.82
C ASN A 90 11.26 -3.45 2.39
N LEU A 91 9.96 -3.38 2.08
CA LEU A 91 9.08 -2.27 2.42
C LEU A 91 8.77 -2.24 3.89
#